data_AF-A0A061IHN0-F1
#
_entry.id   AF-A0A061IHN0-F1
#
_cell.length_a   1.000
_cell.length_b   1.000
_cell.length_c   1.000
_cell.angle_alpha   90.00
_cell.angle_beta   90.00
_cell.angle_gamma   90.00
#
_symmetry.space_group_name_H-M   'P 1'
#
loop_
_entity.id
_entity.type
_entity.pdbx_description
1 polymer ?
#
loop_
_entity_poly.entity_id
_entity_poly.type
_entity_poly.pdbx_seq_one_letter_code
_entity_poly.pdbx_strand_id
1 'polypeptide(L)'
;VVDIPEALLEDHDLTVDYIITPTRVIATGCVRPKPTGIIWSKGVRNFSIPLGLDSNVLVDLIVVGSVAVSEKGWRIGKGEGYADLEYAMMVSMGAVHEGTPVVTIVHDCQ
;
A
#
# COMPACT_ATOMS: atom_id res chain seq x y z
N VAL A 1 11.37 16.22 10.85
CA VAL A 1 9.93 16.59 10.82
C VAL A 1 9.87 17.95 10.20
N VAL A 2 9.14 18.09 9.10
CA VAL A 2 9.00 19.33 8.33
C VAL A 2 7.52 19.66 8.26
N ASP A 3 7.20 20.95 8.22
CA ASP A 3 5.81 21.39 8.12
C ASP A 3 5.31 21.23 6.68
N ILE A 4 4.08 20.73 6.55
CA ILE A 4 3.39 20.55 5.26
C ILE A 4 2.25 21.59 5.23
N PRO A 5 2.22 22.51 4.25
CA PRO A 5 1.11 23.45 4.10
C PRO A 5 -0.23 22.73 3.91
N GLU A 6 -1.26 23.15 4.64
CA GLU A 6 -2.60 22.53 4.59
C GLU A 6 -3.23 22.57 3.20
N ALA A 7 -2.89 23.58 2.38
CA ALA A 7 -3.33 23.68 0.99
C ALA A 7 -2.86 22.52 0.09
N LEU A 8 -1.91 21.70 0.55
CA LEU A 8 -1.43 20.50 -0.15
C LEU A 8 -2.13 19.22 0.31
N LEU A 9 -2.97 19.27 1.35
CA LEU A 9 -3.67 18.10 1.89
C LEU A 9 -4.99 17.87 1.16
N GLU A 10 -5.26 16.63 0.80
CA GLU A 10 -6.51 16.19 0.22
C GLU A 10 -7.33 15.33 1.19
N ASP A 11 -8.65 15.28 1.01
CA ASP A 11 -9.60 14.50 1.83
C ASP A 11 -9.26 13.01 1.99
N HIS A 12 -8.42 12.48 1.09
CA HIS A 12 -7.97 11.10 1.12
C HIS A 12 -6.65 10.88 1.86
N ASP A 13 -5.92 11.93 2.19
CA ASP A 13 -4.64 11.83 2.89
C ASP A 13 -4.82 11.41 4.34
N LEU A 14 -4.02 10.42 4.75
CA LEU A 14 -4.02 9.86 6.10
C LEU A 14 -3.36 10.83 7.08
N THR A 15 -4.00 11.02 8.23
CA THR A 15 -3.43 11.74 9.37
C THR A 15 -2.81 10.76 10.36
N VAL A 16 -1.73 11.16 11.01
CA VAL A 16 -0.99 10.34 11.98
C VAL A 16 -1.09 10.95 13.37
N ASP A 17 -1.31 10.13 14.39
CA ASP A 17 -1.43 10.59 15.80
C ASP A 17 -0.06 10.77 16.46
N TYR A 18 0.95 10.05 15.96
CA TYR A 18 2.31 10.07 16.47
C TYR A 18 3.31 10.12 15.33
N ILE A 19 4.36 10.92 15.52
CA ILE A 19 5.56 10.91 14.69
C ILE A 19 6.69 10.38 15.57
N ILE A 20 7.23 9.22 15.20
CA ILE A 20 8.32 8.58 15.92
C ILE A 20 9.61 8.81 15.13
N THR A 21 10.63 9.29 15.82
CA THR A 21 11.98 9.49 15.28
C THR A 21 12.99 8.78 16.18
N PRO A 22 14.23 8.50 15.73
CA PRO A 22 15.21 7.74 16.53
C PRO A 22 15.48 8.30 17.93
N THR A 23 15.30 9.61 18.14
CA THR A 23 15.62 10.28 19.41
C THR A 23 14.40 10.76 20.19
N ARG A 24 13.19 10.70 19.62
CA ARG A 24 11.98 11.21 20.29
C ARG A 24 10.68 10.74 19.63
N VAL A 25 9.62 10.76 20.44
CA VAL A 25 8.22 10.58 20.04
C VAL A 25 7.49 11.92 20.14
N ILE A 26 6.69 12.25 19.13
CA ILE A 26 5.88 13.47 19.06
C ILE A 26 4.43 13.05 18.92
N ALA A 27 3.57 13.43 19.87
CA ALA A 27 2.11 13.34 19.70
C ALA A 27 1.65 14.53 18.84
N THR A 28 0.94 14.27 17.74
CA THR A 28 0.60 15.32 16.76
C THR A 28 -0.60 16.16 17.17
N GLY A 29 -1.51 15.60 17.97
CA GLY A 29 -2.77 16.25 18.33
C GLY A 29 -3.66 16.59 17.13
N CYS A 30 -3.49 15.88 16.01
CA CYS A 30 -4.19 16.19 14.77
C CYS A 30 -5.71 16.06 14.95
N VAL A 31 -6.44 17.16 14.74
CA VAL A 31 -7.91 17.21 14.85
C VAL A 31 -8.62 16.87 13.55
N ARG A 32 -7.88 16.74 12.45
CA ARG A 32 -8.44 16.39 11.14
C ARG A 32 -8.87 14.92 11.16
N PRO A 33 -10.13 14.62 10.77
CA PRO A 33 -10.64 13.26 10.79
C PRO A 33 -9.84 12.38 9.83
N LYS A 34 -9.58 11.14 10.27
CA LYS A 34 -8.98 10.12 9.40
C LYS A 34 -9.97 9.74 8.30
N PRO A 35 -9.50 9.46 7.08
CA PRO A 35 -10.33 8.86 6.04
C PRO A 35 -11.01 7.60 6.58
N THR A 36 -12.32 7.50 6.39
CA THR A 36 -13.12 6.37 6.87
C THR A 36 -13.15 5.19 5.88
N GLY A 37 -12.41 5.29 4.77
CA GLY A 37 -12.31 4.27 3.72
C GLY A 37 -11.49 4.73 2.51
N ILE A 38 -11.36 3.86 1.50
CA ILE A 38 -10.67 4.16 0.24
C ILE A 38 -11.53 5.13 -0.59
N ILE A 39 -10.97 6.28 -0.97
CA ILE A 39 -11.67 7.27 -1.80
C ILE A 39 -11.43 6.97 -3.29
N TRP A 40 -12.28 6.12 -3.85
CA TRP A 40 -12.23 5.63 -5.24
C TRP A 40 -12.39 6.71 -6.34
N SER A 41 -12.75 7.94 -5.98
CA SER A 41 -13.36 8.92 -6.90
C SER A 41 -12.39 9.77 -7.74
N LYS A 42 -11.08 9.78 -7.49
CA LYS A 42 -10.19 10.78 -8.11
C LYS A 42 -9.27 10.31 -9.24
N GLY A 43 -9.02 9.00 -9.42
CA GLY A 43 -8.14 8.51 -10.50
C GLY A 43 -8.65 7.25 -11.19
N VAL A 44 -8.97 6.23 -10.41
CA VAL A 44 -9.43 4.92 -10.92
C VAL A 44 -10.75 5.05 -11.70
N ARG A 45 -11.74 5.81 -11.22
CA ARG A 45 -13.04 5.95 -11.93
C ARG A 45 -12.98 6.56 -13.33
N ASN A 46 -12.04 7.47 -13.60
CA ASN A 46 -12.00 8.21 -14.87
C ASN A 46 -11.05 7.59 -15.90
N PHE A 47 -10.03 6.85 -15.45
CA PHE A 47 -8.95 6.35 -16.31
C PHE A 47 -8.77 4.83 -16.28
N SER A 48 -9.43 4.10 -15.36
CA SER A 48 -9.36 2.65 -15.34
C SER A 48 -10.49 2.01 -16.14
N ILE A 49 -10.21 0.83 -16.68
CA ILE A 49 -11.22 -0.10 -17.14
C ILE A 49 -11.57 -1.05 -15.97
N PRO A 50 -12.84 -1.19 -15.59
CA PRO A 50 -13.24 -2.18 -14.58
C PRO A 50 -12.85 -3.58 -15.06
N LEU A 51 -12.15 -4.34 -14.21
CA LEU A 51 -11.83 -5.74 -14.46
C LEU A 51 -12.75 -6.62 -13.60
N GLY A 52 -13.52 -7.48 -14.26
CA GLY A 52 -14.23 -8.57 -13.60
C GLY A 52 -13.26 -9.71 -13.25
N LEU A 53 -13.69 -10.64 -12.38
CA LEU A 53 -12.89 -11.80 -12.00
C LEU A 53 -12.58 -12.74 -13.18
N ASP A 54 -13.44 -12.74 -14.21
CA ASP A 54 -13.27 -13.53 -15.43
C ASP A 54 -12.42 -12.82 -16.51
N SER A 55 -11.84 -11.66 -16.19
CA SER A 55 -11.06 -10.88 -17.15
C SER A 55 -9.72 -11.56 -17.44
N ASN A 56 -9.34 -11.62 -18.71
CA ASN A 56 -8.06 -12.17 -19.12
C ASN A 56 -7.00 -11.07 -19.17
N VAL A 57 -6.33 -10.84 -18.04
CA VAL A 57 -5.27 -9.84 -17.87
C VAL A 57 -4.04 -10.53 -17.32
N LEU A 58 -2.86 -10.17 -17.83
CA LEU A 58 -1.59 -10.67 -17.32
C LEU A 58 -0.86 -9.57 -16.55
N VAL A 59 -0.33 -9.94 -15.39
CA VAL A 59 0.48 -9.07 -14.55
C VAL A 59 1.95 -9.44 -14.75
N ASP A 60 2.71 -8.51 -15.31
CA ASP A 60 4.14 -8.70 -15.58
C ASP A 60 5.03 -8.46 -14.36
N LEU A 61 4.54 -7.73 -13.34
CA LEU A 61 5.30 -7.37 -12.14
C LEU A 61 4.35 -7.06 -10.97
N ILE A 62 4.66 -7.56 -9.79
CA ILE A 62 4.00 -7.18 -8.54
C ILE A 62 4.97 -6.37 -7.69
N VAL A 63 4.53 -5.19 -7.24
CA VAL A 63 5.26 -4.38 -6.24
C VAL A 63 4.45 -4.39 -4.95
N VAL A 64 5.00 -4.96 -3.89
CA VAL A 64 4.32 -5.13 -2.60
C VAL A 64 5.12 -4.51 -1.47
N GLY A 65 4.47 -3.70 -0.64
CA GLY A 65 5.09 -3.15 0.56
C GLY A 65 5.35 -4.22 1.63
N SER A 66 6.44 -4.08 2.37
CA SER A 66 6.81 -4.99 3.47
C SER A 66 7.23 -4.20 4.71
N VAL A 67 6.96 -4.75 5.89
CA VAL A 67 7.45 -4.23 7.19
C VAL A 67 8.90 -4.65 7.41
N ALA A 68 9.21 -5.92 7.13
CA ALA A 68 10.56 -6.47 7.21
C ALA A 68 10.78 -7.49 6.08
N VAL A 69 12.05 -7.65 5.67
CA VAL A 69 12.44 -8.61 4.64
C VAL A 69 13.73 -9.33 5.04
N SER A 70 14.06 -10.44 4.37
CA SER A 70 15.36 -11.10 4.54
C SER A 70 16.05 -11.30 3.20
N GLU A 71 17.38 -11.45 3.23
CA GLU A 71 18.18 -11.81 2.05
C GLU A 71 17.76 -13.15 1.41
N LYS A 72 16.98 -13.97 2.12
CA LYS A 72 16.40 -15.22 1.61
C LYS A 72 15.07 -15.03 0.90
N GLY A 73 14.60 -13.78 0.74
CA GLY A 73 13.33 -13.46 0.09
C GLY A 73 12.10 -13.62 0.98
N TRP A 74 12.27 -13.74 2.30
CA TRP A 74 11.12 -13.75 3.21
C TRP A 74 10.62 -12.34 3.39
N ARG A 75 9.30 -12.14 3.41
CA ARG A 75 8.67 -10.85 3.70
C ARG A 75 7.73 -10.98 4.88
N ILE A 76 7.64 -9.92 5.68
CA ILE A 76 6.62 -9.75 6.71
C ILE A 76 5.81 -8.51 6.34
N GLY A 77 4.50 -8.70 6.12
CA GLY A 77 3.55 -7.61 5.92
C GLY A 77 3.07 -7.00 7.23
N LYS A 78 2.03 -6.18 7.19
CA LYS A 78 1.43 -5.57 8.40
C LYS A 78 0.79 -6.58 9.36
N GLY A 79 0.48 -7.79 8.88
CA GLY A 79 -0.08 -8.89 9.68
C GLY A 79 -1.53 -9.29 9.33
N GLU A 80 -2.25 -8.45 8.57
CA GLU A 80 -3.67 -8.67 8.24
C GLU A 80 -3.90 -9.59 7.02
N GLY A 81 -2.84 -9.97 6.30
CA GLY A 81 -2.92 -10.88 5.16
C GLY A 81 -3.55 -10.31 3.88
N TYR A 82 -3.92 -9.03 3.82
CA TYR A 82 -4.56 -8.43 2.63
C TYR A 82 -3.75 -8.61 1.34
N ALA A 83 -2.45 -8.32 1.36
CA ALA A 83 -1.59 -8.48 0.19
C ALA A 83 -1.46 -9.95 -0.25
N ASP A 84 -1.50 -10.89 0.69
CA ASP A 84 -1.46 -12.33 0.38
C ASP A 84 -2.79 -12.79 -0.23
N LEU A 85 -3.93 -12.25 0.23
CA LEU A 85 -5.25 -12.49 -0.35
C LEU A 85 -5.36 -11.92 -1.78
N GLU A 86 -4.93 -10.68 -1.99
CA GLU A 86 -4.90 -10.04 -3.31
C GLU A 86 -4.03 -10.84 -4.30
N TYR A 87 -2.86 -11.30 -3.85
CA TYR A 87 -2.00 -12.20 -4.63
C TYR A 87 -2.73 -13.50 -4.99
N ALA A 88 -3.36 -14.16 -4.00
CA ALA A 88 -4.09 -15.41 -4.23
C ALA A 88 -5.27 -15.26 -5.20
N MET A 89 -5.97 -14.12 -5.15
CA MET A 89 -7.03 -13.78 -6.12
C MET A 89 -6.46 -13.66 -7.53
N MET A 90 -5.35 -12.93 -7.71
CA MET A 90 -4.72 -12.78 -9.03
C MET A 90 -4.18 -14.11 -9.59
N VAL A 91 -3.65 -14.98 -8.73
CA VAL A 91 -3.28 -16.35 -9.11
C VAL A 91 -4.51 -17.16 -9.55
N SER A 92 -5.62 -17.05 -8.82
CA SER A 92 -6.86 -17.77 -9.14
C SER A 92 -7.49 -17.28 -10.45
N MET A 93 -7.31 -16.00 -10.79
CA MET A 93 -7.73 -15.41 -12.07
C MET A 93 -6.81 -15.80 -13.24
N GLY A 94 -5.69 -16.49 -12.98
CA GLY A 94 -4.65 -16.76 -13.98
C GLY A 94 -3.85 -15.51 -14.40
N ALA A 95 -4.03 -14.39 -13.70
CA ALA A 95 -3.37 -13.12 -13.99
C ALA A 95 -1.91 -13.09 -13.53
N VAL A 96 -1.58 -13.89 -12.51
CA VAL A 96 -0.24 -14.05 -11.95
C VAL A 96 0.16 -15.52 -12.04
N HIS A 97 1.37 -15.78 -12.50
CA HIS A 97 1.93 -17.13 -12.61
C HIS A 97 3.28 -17.22 -11.90
N GLU A 98 3.85 -18.43 -11.79
CA GLU A 98 5.11 -18.68 -11.08
C GLU A 98 6.29 -17.83 -11.60
N GLY A 99 6.24 -17.45 -12.87
CA GLY A 99 7.25 -16.59 -13.50
C GLY A 99 7.05 -15.09 -13.28
N THR A 100 5.93 -14.66 -12.70
CA THR A 100 5.67 -13.24 -12.42
C THR A 100 6.56 -12.78 -11.26
N PRO A 101 7.50 -11.84 -11.48
CA PRO A 101 8.36 -11.34 -10.42
C PRO A 101 7.54 -10.56 -9.36
N VAL A 102 7.89 -10.80 -8.09
CA VAL A 102 7.35 -10.06 -6.93
C VAL A 102 8.49 -9.27 -6.29
N VAL A 103 8.34 -7.96 -6.23
CA VAL A 103 9.35 -7.01 -5.76
C VAL A 103 8.80 -6.23 -4.57
N THR A 104 9.68 -5.86 -3.64
CA THR A 104 9.35 -5.05 -2.47
C THR A 104 10.23 -3.81 -2.42
N ILE A 105 9.71 -2.74 -1.82
CA ILE A 105 10.43 -1.47 -1.60
C ILE A 105 10.57 -1.30 -0.09
N VAL A 106 11.81 -1.26 0.39
CA VAL A 106 12.15 -1.15 1.81
C VAL A 106 13.34 -0.21 2.01
N HIS A 107 13.47 0.39 3.20
CA HIS A 107 14.65 1.14 3.63
C HIS A 107 15.72 0.18 4.16
N ASP A 108 17.01 0.55 4.07
CA ASP A 108 18.17 -0.21 4.57
C ASP A 108 18.11 -0.61 6.05
N CYS A 109 17.21 0.00 6.82
CA CYS A 109 17.03 -0.30 8.26
C CYS A 109 15.85 -1.25 8.54
N GLN A 110 15.12 -1.66 7.50
CA GLN A 110 14.11 -2.71 7.55
C GLN A 110 14.74 -4.07 7.28
#